data_AF-A0A9D4JJY4-F1
#
_entry.id   AF-A0A9D4JJY4-F1
#
_cell.length_a   1.000
_cell.length_b   1.000
_cell.length_c   1.000
_cell.angle_alpha   90.00
_cell.angle_beta   90.00
_cell.angle_gamma   90.00
#
_symmetry.space_group_name_H-M   'P 1'
#
loop_
_entity.id
_entity.type
_entity.pdbx_description
1 polymer ?
#
loop_
_entity_poly.entity_id
_entity_poly.type
_entity_poly.pdbx_seq_one_letter_code
_entity_poly.pdbx_strand_id
1 'polypeptide(L)'
;MFGVPIQTPRDRVKGRVDPTNLKNETTLLSLEEEQSLVEHVEVMAQLGYGITNNKLKELGAELAQTLGIKSNAKPPSNCWMTGFLKRWKERVSSVKPSALETNRAKSASPAVVERYFQKGY
;
A
#
# COMPACT_ATOMS: atom_id res chain seq x y z
N MET A 1 26.26 1.57 31.47
CA MET A 1 26.78 0.70 30.39
C MET A 1 25.69 0.63 29.32
N PHE A 2 25.95 1.06 28.09
CA PHE A 2 24.89 1.41 27.12
C PHE A 2 24.16 0.23 26.46
N GLY A 3 24.34 -1.02 26.90
CA GLY A 3 23.65 -2.19 26.33
C GLY A 3 23.95 -2.46 24.85
N VAL A 4 24.91 -1.76 24.26
CA VAL A 4 25.34 -1.91 22.87
C VAL A 4 26.66 -2.69 22.84
N PRO A 5 26.79 -3.72 21.99
CA PRO A 5 28.07 -4.40 21.76
C PRO A 5 29.18 -3.41 21.36
N ILE A 6 30.39 -3.59 21.91
CA ILE A 6 31.57 -2.73 21.67
C ILE A 6 31.92 -2.61 20.17
N GLN A 7 31.53 -3.61 19.39
CA GLN A 7 31.71 -3.63 17.95
C GLN A 7 30.98 -2.47 17.25
N THR A 8 29.78 -2.09 17.71
CA THR A 8 28.96 -1.06 17.04
C THR A 8 29.56 0.35 17.18
N PRO A 9 30.04 0.79 18.36
CA PRO A 9 30.84 2.02 18.45
C PRO A 9 32.13 1.97 17.62
N ARG A 10 32.83 0.83 17.64
CA ARG A 10 34.09 0.65 16.90
C ARG A 10 33.90 0.76 15.39
N ASP A 11 32.78 0.27 14.87
CA ASP A 11 32.43 0.32 13.45
C ASP A 11 32.03 1.73 12.99
N ARG A 12 31.31 2.47 13.85
CA ARG A 12 30.99 3.90 13.65
C ARG A 12 32.24 4.78 13.65
N VAL A 13 33.17 4.55 14.58
CA VAL A 13 34.45 5.30 14.65
C VAL A 13 35.34 5.02 13.44
N LYS A 14 35.27 3.81 12.88
CA LYS A 14 36.01 3.42 11.68
C LYS A 14 35.34 3.85 10.37
N GLY A 15 34.20 4.54 10.42
CA GLY A 15 33.48 5.01 9.23
C GLY A 15 32.90 3.91 8.36
N ARG A 16 32.76 2.68 8.89
CA ARG A 16 32.15 1.56 8.16
C ARG A 16 30.63 1.62 8.12
N VAL A 17 30.05 2.35 9.07
CA VAL A 17 28.63 2.67 9.14
C VAL A 17 28.52 4.18 9.30
N ASP A 18 27.90 4.84 8.32
CA ASP A 18 27.59 6.26 8.41
C ASP A 18 26.74 6.52 9.67
N PRO A 19 27.17 7.41 10.58
CA PRO A 19 26.45 7.68 11.82
C PRO A 19 25.06 8.31 11.57
N THR A 20 24.86 8.87 10.38
CA THR A 20 23.61 9.49 9.92
C THR A 20 22.70 8.52 9.15
N ASN A 21 23.19 7.33 8.81
CA ASN A 21 22.40 6.28 8.15
C ASN A 21 21.58 5.55 9.21
N LEU A 22 20.63 6.31 9.78
CA LEU A 22 19.38 5.74 10.25
C LEU A 22 18.87 4.89 9.08
N LYS A 23 18.41 3.68 9.34
CA LYS A 23 17.75 2.86 8.30
C LYS A 23 16.59 3.66 7.73
N ASN A 24 16.84 4.42 6.68
CA ASN A 24 15.82 4.92 5.79
C ASN A 24 15.30 3.64 5.17
N GLU A 25 14.19 3.10 5.68
CA GLU A 25 13.54 1.94 5.10
C GLU A 25 13.44 2.23 3.61
N THR A 26 14.17 1.49 2.77
CA THR A 26 14.18 1.70 1.33
C THR A 26 12.74 1.47 0.86
N THR A 27 11.98 2.55 0.75
CA THR A 27 10.59 2.48 0.37
C THR A 27 10.56 2.04 -1.07
N LEU A 28 9.63 1.12 -1.38
CA LEU A 28 9.50 0.57 -2.73
C LEU A 28 9.14 1.66 -3.75
N LEU A 29 8.55 2.74 -3.27
CA LEU A 29 8.15 3.95 -4.00
C LEU A 29 8.75 5.18 -3.30
N SER A 30 9.10 6.19 -4.08
CA SER A 30 9.42 7.53 -3.59
C SER A 30 8.19 8.21 -2.98
N LEU A 31 8.41 9.25 -2.18
CA LEU A 31 7.33 9.95 -1.49
C LEU A 31 6.35 10.63 -2.47
N GLU A 32 6.84 11.11 -3.62
CA GLU A 32 6.02 11.69 -4.69
C GLU A 32 5.12 10.64 -5.36
N GLU A 33 5.65 9.43 -5.56
CA GLU A 33 4.93 8.31 -6.16
C GLU A 33 3.85 7.79 -5.20
N GLU A 34 4.17 7.71 -3.91
CA GLU A 34 3.19 7.41 -2.88
C GLU A 34 2.07 8.46 -2.82
N GLN A 35 2.37 9.75 -3.06
CA GLN A 35 1.37 10.80 -3.07
C GLN A 35 0.36 10.64 -4.22
N SER A 36 0.82 10.29 -5.42
CA SER A 36 -0.07 10.00 -6.56
C SER A 36 -1.00 8.82 -6.25
N LEU A 37 -0.47 7.78 -5.59
CA LEU A 37 -1.27 6.64 -5.14
C LEU A 37 -2.32 7.06 -4.09
N VAL A 38 -1.96 7.94 -3.15
CA VAL A 38 -2.90 8.48 -2.14
C VAL A 38 -4.03 9.27 -2.78
N GLU A 39 -3.73 10.12 -3.76
CA GLU A 39 -4.74 10.92 -4.46
C GLU A 39 -5.73 10.01 -5.21
N HIS A 40 -5.23 8.96 -5.87
CA HIS A 40 -6.09 7.96 -6.50
C HIS A 40 -7.00 7.24 -5.49
N VAL A 41 -6.45 6.89 -4.31
CA VAL A 41 -7.21 6.28 -3.21
C VAL A 41 -8.28 7.23 -2.68
N GLU A 42 -7.99 8.52 -2.54
CA GLU A 42 -8.95 9.54 -2.11
C GLU A 42 -10.09 9.72 -3.11
N VAL A 43 -9.80 9.76 -4.42
CA VAL A 43 -10.84 9.82 -5.46
C VAL A 43 -11.75 8.60 -5.40
N MET A 44 -11.17 7.40 -5.27
CA MET A 44 -11.96 6.17 -5.13
C MET A 44 -12.82 6.16 -3.86
N ALA A 45 -12.31 6.72 -2.76
CA ALA A 45 -13.06 6.88 -1.52
C ALA A 45 -14.22 7.88 -1.67
N GLN A 46 -14.01 9.00 -2.39
CA GLN A 46 -15.08 9.97 -2.69
C GLN A 46 -16.18 9.35 -3.58
N LEU A 47 -15.80 8.45 -4.48
CA LEU A 47 -16.73 7.67 -5.29
C LEU A 47 -17.42 6.54 -4.51
N GLY A 48 -17.13 6.38 -3.22
CA GLY A 48 -17.74 5.38 -2.35
C GLY A 48 -17.14 3.97 -2.48
N TYR A 49 -16.01 3.82 -3.17
CA TYR A 49 -15.32 2.54 -3.28
C TYR A 49 -14.35 2.34 -2.10
N GLY A 50 -14.71 1.43 -1.19
CA GLY A 50 -13.81 0.99 -0.13
C GLY A 50 -12.63 0.20 -0.67
N ILE A 51 -11.42 0.74 -0.58
CA ILE A 51 -10.19 0.05 -1.00
C ILE A 51 -9.76 -0.93 0.07
N THR A 52 -9.62 -2.20 -0.31
CA THR A 52 -9.06 -3.23 0.57
C THR A 52 -7.53 -3.20 0.55
N ASN A 53 -6.92 -3.67 1.63
CA ASN A 53 -5.46 -3.80 1.75
C ASN A 53 -4.81 -4.58 0.60
N ASN A 54 -5.50 -5.58 0.04
CA ASN A 54 -4.99 -6.32 -1.11
C ASN A 54 -5.04 -5.46 -2.37
N LYS A 55 -6.13 -4.73 -2.60
CA LYS A 55 -6.25 -3.82 -3.74
C LYS A 55 -5.24 -2.69 -3.69
N LEU A 56 -4.96 -2.16 -2.49
CA LEU A 56 -3.91 -1.16 -2.28
C LEU A 56 -2.53 -1.68 -2.68
N LYS A 57 -2.22 -2.94 -2.36
CA LYS A 57 -0.96 -3.58 -2.80
C LYS A 57 -0.92 -3.79 -4.30
N GLU A 58 -2.03 -4.20 -4.93
CA GLU A 58 -2.10 -4.35 -6.38
C GLU A 58 -1.86 -3.01 -7.09
N LEU A 59 -2.50 -1.93 -6.62
CA LEU A 59 -2.29 -0.59 -7.15
C LEU A 59 -0.84 -0.12 -6.96
N GLY A 60 -0.24 -0.38 -5.78
CA GLY A 60 1.17 -0.11 -5.56
C GLY A 60 2.11 -0.93 -6.45
N ALA A 61 1.74 -2.17 -6.78
CA ALA A 61 2.51 -3.02 -7.71
C ALA A 61 2.37 -2.55 -9.17
N GLU A 62 1.18 -2.08 -9.56
CA GLU A 62 0.93 -1.50 -10.88
C GLU A 62 1.73 -0.21 -11.07
N LEU A 63 1.69 0.68 -10.07
CA LEU A 63 2.48 1.92 -10.08
C LEU A 63 4.00 1.64 -10.14
N ALA A 64 4.48 0.66 -9.38
CA ALA A 64 5.90 0.27 -9.43
C ALA A 64 6.32 -0.33 -10.78
N GLN A 65 5.38 -0.93 -11.53
CA GLN A 65 5.62 -1.44 -12.89
C GLN A 65 5.62 -0.31 -13.92
N THR A 66 4.67 0.63 -13.84
CA THR A 66 4.61 1.77 -14.76
C THR A 66 5.85 2.65 -14.65
N LEU A 67 6.41 2.78 -13.46
CA LEU A 67 7.64 3.51 -13.18
C LEU A 67 8.92 2.72 -13.53
N GLY A 68 8.81 1.45 -13.90
CA GLY A 68 9.95 0.59 -14.23
C GLY A 68 10.83 0.20 -13.04
N ILE A 69 10.44 0.55 -11.80
CA ILE A 69 11.17 0.24 -10.56
C ILE A 69 11.14 -1.28 -10.31
N LYS A 70 10.05 -1.95 -10.70
CA LYS A 70 9.86 -3.37 -10.48
C LYS A 70 9.42 -4.08 -11.76
N SER A 71 10.26 -4.99 -12.25
CA SER A 71 9.98 -5.79 -13.45
C SER A 71 8.92 -6.90 -13.23
N ASN A 72 8.62 -7.25 -11.98
CA ASN A 72 7.73 -8.37 -11.66
C ASN A 72 6.47 -7.88 -10.92
N ALA A 73 5.30 -8.25 -11.44
CA ALA A 73 3.95 -7.90 -10.94
C ALA A 73 3.61 -8.49 -9.55
N LYS A 74 4.62 -8.85 -8.77
CA LYS A 74 4.40 -9.39 -7.43
C LYS A 74 3.92 -8.27 -6.50
N PRO A 75 2.86 -8.49 -5.70
CA PRO A 75 2.40 -7.49 -4.76
C PRO A 75 3.52 -7.08 -3.78
N PRO A 76 3.58 -5.80 -3.37
CA PRO A 76 4.48 -5.34 -2.34
C PRO A 76 4.21 -6.05 -1.01
N SER A 77 5.25 -6.13 -0.18
CA SER A 77 5.18 -6.85 1.09
C SER A 77 4.23 -6.20 2.09
N ASN A 78 3.75 -6.97 3.07
CA ASN A 78 2.96 -6.42 4.18
C ASN A 78 3.72 -5.32 4.93
N CYS A 79 5.04 -5.43 5.03
CA CYS A 79 5.90 -4.44 5.69
C CYS A 79 5.86 -3.09 4.96
N TRP A 80 5.91 -3.09 3.63
CA TRP A 80 5.75 -1.87 2.84
C TRP A 80 4.37 -1.23 3.08
N MET A 81 3.30 -2.02 3.03
CA MET A 81 1.93 -1.52 3.25
C MET A 81 1.78 -0.92 4.66
N THR A 82 2.32 -1.57 5.70
CA THR A 82 2.29 -1.02 7.06
C THR A 82 3.07 0.29 7.18
N GLY A 83 4.21 0.41 6.48
CA GLY A 83 4.97 1.66 6.41
C GLY A 83 4.20 2.76 5.68
N PHE A 84 3.60 2.45 4.54
CA PHE A 84 2.76 3.36 3.75
C PHE A 84 1.57 3.89 4.57
N LEU A 85 0.81 3.00 5.21
CA LEU A 85 -0.33 3.39 6.06
C LEU A 85 0.11 4.21 7.28
N LYS A 86 1.31 3.94 7.82
CA LYS A 86 1.86 4.74 8.93
C LYS A 86 2.24 6.15 8.47
N ARG A 87 2.83 6.30 7.27
CA ARG A 87 3.18 7.60 6.68
C ARG A 87 1.96 8.43 6.32
N TRP A 88 0.93 7.80 5.77
CA TRP A 88 -0.25 8.48 5.22
C TRP A 88 -1.51 8.34 6.08
N LYS A 89 -1.37 8.05 7.38
CA LYS A 89 -2.49 7.80 8.31
C LYS A 89 -3.53 8.93 8.35
N GLU A 90 -3.11 10.18 8.13
CA GLU A 90 -4.00 11.34 8.16
C GLU A 90 -4.90 11.45 6.92
N ARG A 91 -4.44 10.93 5.77
CA ARG A 91 -5.15 11.03 4.49
C ARG A 91 -5.82 9.73 4.07
N VAL A 92 -5.21 8.60 4.42
CA VAL A 92 -5.70 7.26 4.07
C VAL A 92 -5.99 6.50 5.35
N SER A 93 -7.27 6.24 5.59
CA SER A 93 -7.71 5.33 6.63
C SER A 93 -8.05 3.98 6.02
N SER A 94 -7.43 2.91 6.53
CA SER A 94 -7.81 1.53 6.19
C SER A 94 -9.16 1.21 6.83
N VAL A 95 -10.25 1.62 6.18
CA VAL A 95 -11.59 1.23 6.60
C VAL A 95 -11.86 -0.19 6.11
N LYS A 96 -12.18 -1.10 7.04
CA LYS A 96 -12.68 -2.42 6.65
C LYS A 96 -14.04 -2.20 5.97
N PRO A 97 -14.21 -2.57 4.70
CA PRO A 97 -15.51 -2.44 4.06
C PRO A 97 -16.51 -3.32 4.81
N SER A 98 -17.70 -2.79 5.07
CA SER A 98 -18.74 -3.56 5.72
C SER A 98 -19.11 -4.78 4.86
N ALA A 99 -19.47 -5.89 5.52
CA ALA A 99 -19.95 -7.09 4.82
C ALA A 99 -21.16 -6.78 3.92
N LEU A 100 -21.98 -5.80 4.31
CA LEU A 100 -23.12 -5.34 3.52
C LEU A 100 -22.69 -4.59 2.24
N GLU A 101 -21.68 -3.73 2.34
CA GLU A 101 -21.17 -2.94 1.21
C GLU A 101 -20.50 -3.84 0.18
N THR A 102 -19.69 -4.79 0.64
CA THR A 102 -19.06 -5.79 -0.24
C THR A 102 -20.11 -6.67 -0.95
N ASN A 103 -21.18 -7.06 -0.26
CA ASN A 103 -22.28 -7.80 -0.89
C ASN A 103 -23.06 -6.95 -1.89
N ARG A 104 -23.34 -5.67 -1.59
CA ARG A 104 -23.97 -4.75 -2.55
C ARG A 104 -23.13 -4.58 -3.81
N ALA A 105 -21.83 -4.33 -3.67
CA ALA A 105 -20.92 -4.17 -4.82
C ALA A 105 -20.85 -5.43 -5.69
N LYS A 106 -20.84 -6.63 -5.09
CA LYS A 106 -20.86 -7.91 -5.82
C LYS A 106 -22.18 -8.13 -6.55
N SER A 107 -23.31 -7.86 -5.89
CA SER A 107 -24.65 -8.07 -6.45
C SER A 107 -25.01 -7.04 -7.52
N ALA A 108 -24.45 -5.83 -7.46
CA ALA A 108 -24.64 -4.78 -8.45
C ALA A 108 -23.73 -4.93 -9.69
N SER A 109 -22.95 -6.01 -9.79
CA SER A 109 -22.12 -6.24 -10.97
C SER A 109 -22.98 -6.52 -12.22
N PRO A 110 -22.61 -6.00 -13.41
CA PRO A 110 -23.44 -6.10 -14.61
C PRO A 110 -23.73 -7.56 -15.00
N ALA A 111 -22.79 -8.47 -14.77
CA ALA A 111 -22.98 -9.91 -15.01
C ALA A 111 -24.05 -10.53 -14.09
N VAL A 112 -24.17 -10.06 -12.83
CA VAL A 112 -25.21 -10.53 -11.90
C VAL A 112 -26.57 -9.94 -12.26
N VAL A 113 -26.59 -8.66 -12.64
CA VAL A 113 -27.79 -7.96 -13.11
C VAL A 113 -28.33 -8.62 -14.37
N GLU A 114 -27.48 -8.85 -15.38
CA GLU A 114 -27.84 -9.50 -16.64
C GLU A 114 -28.35 -10.93 -16.42
N ARG A 115 -27.69 -11.71 -15.56
CA ARG A 115 -28.15 -13.06 -15.19
C ARG A 115 -29.50 -13.05 -14.50
N TYR A 116 -29.79 -12.04 -13.68
CA TYR A 116 -31.09 -11.90 -13.02
C TYR A 116 -32.20 -11.64 -14.04
N PHE A 117 -31.96 -10.74 -15.00
CA PHE A 117 -32.93 -10.40 -16.06
C PHE A 117 -33.06 -11.46 -17.15
N GLN A 118 -32.03 -12.28 -17.41
CA GLN A 118 -32.12 -13.43 -18.35
C GLN A 118 -32.90 -14.62 -17.81
N LYS A 119 -33.04 -14.75 -16.49
CA LYS A 119 -33.71 -15.90 -15.85
C LYS A 119 -35.19 -15.64 -15.52
N GLY A 120 -35.68 -14.45 -15.85
CA GLY A 120 -37.03 -14.00 -15.59
C GLY A 120 -37.69 -13.43 -16.83
N TYR A 121 -37.79 -14.24 -17.89
CA TYR A 121 -38.88 -14.28 -18.88
C TYR A 121 -38.77 -15.59 -19.67
#